data_AF-A0A7J2WTF9-F1
#
_entry.id   AF-A0A7J2WTF9-F1
#
_cell.length_a   1.000
_cell.length_b   1.000
_cell.length_c   1.000
_cell.angle_alpha   90.00
_cell.angle_beta   90.00
_cell.angle_gamma   90.00
#
_symmetry.space_group_name_H-M   'P 1'
#
loop_
_entity.id
_entity.type
_entity.pdbx_description
1 polymer ?
#
loop_
_entity_poly.entity_id
_entity_poly.type
_entity_poly.pdbx_seq_one_letter_code
_entity_poly.pdbx_strand_id
1 'polypeptide(L)'
;MKIGHLLILSGFLLAFIAVLLIPILAILSGDASLSFGGCIVILFFPICFGVGSEPLLLILAAMLLAIVLMILSYFLRPLSRRAVE
;
A
#
# COMPACT_ATOMS: atom_id res chain seq x y z
N MET A 1 -19.44 18.63 2.84
CA MET A 1 -18.45 17.85 2.06
C MET A 1 -18.51 16.40 2.54
N LYS A 2 -19.44 15.62 2.00
CA LYS A 2 -19.17 14.45 1.14
C LYS A 2 -18.08 13.53 1.71
N ILE A 3 -18.51 12.50 2.43
CA ILE A 3 -17.72 11.39 3.01
C ILE A 3 -16.59 10.90 2.09
N GLY A 4 -16.77 10.94 0.77
CA GLY A 4 -15.73 10.62 -0.21
C GLY A 4 -14.45 11.46 -0.08
N HIS A 5 -14.54 12.78 0.18
CA HIS A 5 -13.34 13.61 0.39
C HIS A 5 -12.61 13.21 1.67
N LEU A 6 -13.35 12.79 2.70
CA LEU A 6 -12.80 12.34 3.98
C LEU A 6 -12.04 11.02 3.81
N LEU A 7 -12.57 10.08 3.01
CA LEU A 7 -11.87 8.83 2.67
C LEU A 7 -10.60 9.05 1.84
N ILE A 8 -10.64 9.98 0.88
CA ILE A 8 -9.47 10.31 0.06
C ILE A 8 -8.40 10.95 0.94
N LEU A 9 -8.77 11.89 1.81
CA LEU A 9 -7.86 12.54 2.74
C LEU A 9 -7.24 11.53 3.71
N SER A 10 -8.06 10.64 4.29
CA SER A 10 -7.58 9.62 5.23
C SER A 10 -6.64 8.62 4.57
N GLY A 11 -6.95 8.19 3.34
CA GLY A 11 -6.10 7.30 2.56
C GLY A 11 -4.76 7.93 2.20
N PHE A 12 -4.77 9.21 1.79
CA PHE A 12 -3.55 9.97 1.50
C PHE A 12 -2.67 10.12 2.76
N LEU A 13 -3.28 10.45 3.90
CA LEU A 13 -2.54 10.59 5.15
C LEU A 13 -1.92 9.27 5.62
N LEU A 14 -2.66 8.16 5.51
CA LEU A 14 -2.15 6.82 5.80
C LEU A 14 -0.97 6.44 4.91
N ALA A 15 -1.08 6.70 3.60
CA ALA A 15 0.01 6.45 2.66
C ALA A 15 1.25 7.31 3.00
N PHE A 16 1.05 8.60 3.33
CA PHE A 16 2.13 9.50 3.70
C PHE A 16 2.84 9.03 4.98
N ILE A 17 2.11 8.64 6.01
CA ILE A 17 2.69 8.12 7.26
C ILE A 17 3.48 6.83 6.99
N ALA A 18 2.89 5.89 6.24
CA ALA A 18 3.51 4.60 5.97
C ALA A 18 4.78 4.72 5.11
N VAL A 19 4.76 5.58 4.09
CA VAL A 19 5.85 5.70 3.11
C VAL A 19 6.95 6.67 3.56
N LEU A 20 6.62 7.73 4.30
CA LEU A 20 7.60 8.72 4.75
C LEU A 20 7.95 8.59 6.23
N LEU A 21 6.94 8.61 7.11
CA LEU A 21 7.20 8.75 8.54
C LEU A 21 7.88 7.52 9.16
N ILE A 22 7.42 6.32 8.80
CA ILE A 22 7.98 5.05 9.31
C ILE A 22 9.46 4.87 8.92
N PRO A 23 9.85 4.99 7.63
CA PRO A 23 11.27 4.84 7.27
C PRO A 23 12.13 5.98 7.83
N ILE A 24 11.62 7.22 7.92
CA ILE A 24 12.37 8.33 8.55
C ILE A 24 12.67 8.04 10.02
N LEU A 25 11.69 7.53 10.78
CA LEU A 25 11.90 7.10 12.17
C LEU A 25 12.94 5.97 12.26
N ALA A 26 12.88 5.00 11.35
CA ALA A 26 13.82 3.89 11.33
C ALA A 26 15.28 4.35 11.06
N ILE A 27 15.48 5.35 10.18
CA ILE A 27 16.80 5.97 9.96
C ILE A 27 17.28 6.69 11.22
N LEU A 28 16.41 7.49 11.85
CA LEU A 28 16.75 8.29 13.04
C LEU A 28 17.15 7.43 14.25
N SER A 29 16.61 6.21 14.35
CA SER A 29 16.96 5.25 15.40
C SER A 29 18.32 4.58 15.21
N GLY A 30 19.02 4.82 14.09
CA GLY A 30 20.39 4.34 13.87
C GLY A 30 20.54 2.85 13.51
N ASP A 31 19.45 2.08 13.56
CA ASP A 31 19.44 0.61 13.42
C ASP A 31 19.05 0.08 12.04
N ALA A 32 18.82 0.93 11.03
CA ALA A 32 18.09 0.48 9.84
C ALA A 32 18.89 0.52 8.54
N SER A 33 19.28 -0.66 8.05
CA SER A 33 19.33 -0.93 6.62
C SER A 33 17.91 -0.85 6.06
N LEU A 34 17.55 0.31 5.50
CA LEU A 34 16.23 0.49 4.92
C LEU A 34 16.05 -0.41 3.70
N SER A 35 15.04 -1.29 3.78
CA SER A 35 14.54 -1.99 2.61
C SER A 35 13.16 -1.45 2.25
N PHE A 36 12.97 -1.12 0.98
CA PHE A 36 11.73 -0.58 0.45
C PHE A 36 11.31 -1.41 -0.76
N GLY A 37 10.01 -1.64 -0.91
CA GLY A 37 9.48 -2.35 -2.07
C GLY A 37 8.04 -1.98 -2.33
N GLY A 38 7.61 -2.16 -3.57
CA GLY A 38 6.27 -1.79 -4.01
C GLY A 38 5.94 -2.42 -5.36
N CYS A 39 4.67 -2.32 -5.74
CA CYS A 39 4.19 -2.72 -7.05
C CYS A 39 3.40 -1.57 -7.68
N ILE A 40 3.68 -1.29 -8.95
CA ILE A 40 2.92 -0.34 -9.76
C ILE A 40 2.20 -1.14 -10.85
N VAL A 41 0.89 -0.92 -10.98
CA VAL A 41 0.09 -1.54 -12.05
C VAL A 41 0.08 -0.60 -13.25
N ILE A 42 0.77 -0.98 -14.33
CA ILE A 42 0.75 -0.24 -15.59
C ILE A 42 -0.15 -1.00 -16.56
N LEU A 43 -1.30 -0.43 -16.91
CA LEU A 43 -2.34 -1.04 -17.75
C LEU A 43 -2.85 -2.39 -17.23
N PHE A 44 -2.13 -3.47 -17.52
CA PHE A 44 -2.44 -4.85 -17.14
C PHE A 44 -1.26 -5.59 -16.52
N PHE A 45 -0.07 -4.98 -16.51
CA PHE A 45 1.16 -5.61 -16.02
C PHE A 45 1.55 -5.02 -14.65
N PRO A 46 1.50 -5.81 -13.56
CA PRO A 46 2.05 -5.38 -12.28
C PRO A 46 3.58 -5.43 -12.35
N ILE A 47 4.23 -4.27 -12.20
CA ILE A 47 5.68 -4.18 -12.07
C ILE A 47 6.00 -4.00 -10.58
N CYS A 48 6.59 -5.04 -9.99
CA CYS A 48 7.03 -5.01 -8.60
C CYS A 48 8.54 -4.74 -8.54
N PHE A 49 8.95 -3.93 -7.57
CA PHE A 49 10.33 -3.55 -7.33
C PHE A 49 10.63 -3.60 -5.82
N GLY A 50 11.88 -3.90 -5.49
CA GLY A 50 12.37 -4.00 -4.13
C GLY A 50 13.83 -3.58 -4.07
N VAL A 51 14.18 -2.76 -3.10
CA VAL A 51 15.53 -2.24 -2.83
C VAL A 51 15.88 -2.48 -1.37
N GLY A 52 17.13 -2.79 -1.07
CA GLY A 52 17.63 -3.05 0.30
C GLY A 52 18.20 -4.46 0.47
N SER A 53 18.29 -4.91 1.72
CA SER A 53 18.99 -6.15 2.09
C SER A 53 18.30 -7.42 1.60
N GLU A 54 16.97 -7.42 1.48
CA GLU A 54 16.19 -8.62 1.11
C GLU A 54 15.13 -8.32 0.04
N PRO A 55 15.54 -7.87 -1.16
CA PRO A 55 14.64 -7.32 -2.16
C PRO A 55 13.57 -8.32 -2.63
N LEU A 56 13.91 -9.62 -2.68
CA LEU A 56 12.99 -10.68 -3.11
C LEU A 56 11.85 -10.89 -2.11
N LEU A 57 12.15 -10.80 -0.81
CA LEU A 57 11.16 -10.94 0.26
C LEU A 57 10.17 -9.76 0.26
N LEU A 58 10.67 -8.54 0.02
CA LEU A 58 9.81 -7.36 -0.12
C LEU A 58 8.92 -7.41 -1.37
N ILE A 59 9.46 -7.87 -2.50
CA ILE A 59 8.67 -8.05 -3.73
C ILE A 59 7.56 -9.08 -3.51
N LEU A 60 7.87 -10.21 -2.86
CA LEU A 60 6.88 -11.24 -2.55
C LEU A 60 5.80 -10.72 -1.61
N ALA A 61 6.18 -10.00 -0.54
CA ALA A 61 5.24 -9.39 0.39
C ALA A 61 4.33 -8.35 -0.30
N ALA A 62 4.89 -7.49 -1.14
CA ALA A 62 4.12 -6.48 -1.88
C ALA A 62 3.14 -7.13 -2.87
N MET A 63 3.56 -8.19 -3.57
CA MET A 63 2.69 -8.94 -4.48
C MET A 63 1.55 -9.62 -3.73
N LEU A 64 1.83 -10.25 -2.58
CA LEU A 64 0.83 -10.92 -1.77
C LEU A 64 -0.20 -9.93 -1.20
N LEU A 65 0.27 -8.77 -0.71
CA LEU A 65 -0.60 -7.70 -0.24
C LEU A 65 -1.50 -7.16 -1.36
N ALA A 66 -0.96 -6.95 -2.57
CA ALA A 66 -1.72 -6.49 -3.72
C ALA A 66 -2.84 -7.48 -4.09
N ILE A 67 -2.56 -8.79 -4.08
CA ILE A 67 -3.55 -9.84 -4.34
C ILE A 67 -4.65 -9.82 -3.27
N VAL A 68 -4.29 -9.75 -1.98
CA VAL A 68 -5.25 -9.69 -0.87
C VAL A 68 -6.16 -8.46 -0.98
N LEU A 69 -5.59 -7.29 -1.26
CA LEU A 69 -6.35 -6.06 -1.44
C LEU A 69 -7.26 -6.14 -2.68
N MET A 70 -6.80 -6.75 -3.76
CA MET A 70 -7.62 -6.95 -4.96
C MET A 70 -8.83 -7.84 -4.65
N ILE A 71 -8.62 -8.98 -3.98
CA ILE A 71 -9.68 -9.90 -3.55
C ILE A 71 -10.65 -9.17 -2.60
N LEU A 72 -10.12 -8.51 -1.56
CA LEU A 72 -10.93 -7.76 -0.61
C LEU A 72 -11.75 -6.69 -1.31
N SER A 73 -11.16 -5.93 -2.23
CA SER A 73 -11.87 -4.93 -3.01
C SER A 73 -12.95 -5.54 -3.90
N TYR A 74 -12.72 -6.72 -4.46
CA TYR A 74 -13.69 -7.44 -5.27
C TYR A 74 -14.90 -7.89 -4.43
N PHE A 75 -14.68 -8.36 -3.20
CA PHE A 75 -15.75 -8.72 -2.26
C PHE A 75 -16.44 -7.51 -1.64
N LEU A 76 -15.71 -6.42 -1.37
CA LEU A 76 -16.26 -5.21 -0.78
C LEU A 76 -17.01 -4.34 -1.80
N ARG A 77 -16.68 -4.41 -3.10
CA ARG A 77 -17.40 -3.69 -4.17
C ARG A 77 -18.91 -3.98 -4.19
N PRO A 78 -19.39 -5.23 -4.21
CA PRO A 78 -20.82 -5.52 -4.19
C PRO A 78 -21.47 -5.17 -2.83
N LEU A 79 -20.74 -5.36 -1.72
CA LEU A 79 -21.24 -5.01 -0.38
C LEU A 79 -21.39 -3.50 -0.20
N SER A 80 -20.42 -2.73 -0.68
CA SER A 80 -20.43 -1.27 -0.65
C SER A 80 -21.49 -0.68 -1.58
N ARG A 81 -21.85 -1.35 -2.69
CA ARG A 81 -22.99 -0.93 -3.51
C ARG A 81 -24.31 -1.14 -2.76
N ARG A 82 -24.49 -2.27 -2.09
CA ARG A 82 -25.69 -2.56 -1.27
C ARG A 82 -25.85 -1.66 -0.05
N ALA A 83 -24.78 -1.06 0.46
CA ALA A 83 -24.83 -0.13 1.58
C ALA A 83 -25.21 1.31 1.16
N VAL A 84 -25.28 1.59 -0.15
CA VAL A 84 -25.58 2.91 -0.73
C VAL A 84 -26.95 2.96 -1.40
N GLU A 85 -27.54 1.80 -1.73
CA GLU A 85 -28.94 1.63 -2.16
C GLU A 85 -29.88 1.53 -0.95
#